data_AF-A0A385SNK5-F1
#
_entry.id   AF-A0A385SNK5-F1
#
_cell.length_a   1.000
_cell.length_b   1.000
_cell.length_c   1.000
_cell.angle_alpha   90.00
_cell.angle_beta   90.00
_cell.angle_gamma   90.00
#
_symmetry.space_group_name_H-M   'P 1'
#
loop_
_entity.id
_entity.type
_entity.pdbx_description
1 polymer ?
#
loop_
_entity_poly.entity_id
_entity_poly.type
_entity_poly.pdbx_seq_one_letter_code
_entity_poly.pdbx_strand_id
1 'polypeptide(L)'
;MKTKPSVKPPHLADRLFEWYCSNASIEDLHGDLEELFFRNLERMSVRRAKWRYWQQVLSLIFSYALRRRKETAAFHPYSSSSAQTAMLLSYLKIGFRNLVKNKGYAMVNIGGLAISGAVGLIIVLFIAHELSYDRYNAKAAPHLSAEL
;
A
#
# COMPACT_ATOMS: atom_id res chain seq x y z
N MET A 1 9.22 35.23 29.88
CA MET A 1 9.90 34.10 29.21
C MET A 1 10.75 33.38 30.26
N LYS A 2 10.42 32.13 30.63
CA LYS A 2 11.25 31.37 31.57
C LYS A 2 12.52 30.92 30.84
N THR A 3 13.68 31.24 31.39
CA THR A 3 14.98 30.88 30.83
C THR A 3 15.16 29.35 30.95
N LYS A 4 15.49 28.67 29.83
CA LYS A 4 15.70 27.22 29.82
C LYS A 4 16.82 26.90 30.84
N PRO A 5 16.59 26.03 31.83
CA PRO A 5 17.61 25.71 32.82
C PRO A 5 18.78 24.96 32.15
N SER A 6 20.01 25.24 32.59
CA SER A 6 21.28 24.71 32.02
C SER A 6 21.45 23.18 32.13
N VAL A 7 20.46 22.45 32.63
CA VAL A 7 20.51 21.00 32.81
C VAL A 7 20.08 20.33 31.52
N LYS A 8 21.03 19.72 30.83
CA LYS A 8 20.77 19.00 29.58
C LYS A 8 20.03 17.69 29.83
N PRO A 9 19.12 17.27 28.92
CA PRO A 9 18.51 15.95 28.97
C PRO A 9 19.58 14.86 28.87
N PRO A 10 19.27 13.64 29.35
CA PRO A 10 20.20 12.53 29.31
C PRO A 10 20.47 12.09 27.86
N HIS A 11 21.61 12.50 27.30
CA HIS A 11 22.06 12.22 25.94
C HIS A 11 21.96 10.75 25.48
N LEU A 12 22.00 9.78 26.39
CA LEU A 12 21.82 8.36 26.06
C LEU A 12 20.39 8.03 25.65
N ALA A 13 19.40 8.65 26.28
CA ALA A 13 17.99 8.47 25.92
C ALA A 13 17.71 9.11 24.55
N ASP A 14 18.32 10.27 24.29
CA ASP A 14 18.19 10.96 23.00
C ASP A 14 18.82 10.12 21.89
N ARG A 15 20.02 9.57 22.10
CA ARG A 15 20.69 8.71 21.12
C ARG A 15 19.96 7.39 20.86
N LEU A 16 19.34 6.81 21.90
CA LEU A 16 18.50 5.62 21.75
C LEU A 16 17.25 5.94 20.93
N PHE A 17 16.65 7.10 21.19
CA PHE A 17 15.49 7.60 20.47
C PHE A 17 15.82 7.89 19.00
N GLU A 18 16.90 8.62 18.72
CA GLU A 18 17.42 8.87 17.36
C GLU A 18 17.70 7.58 16.59
N TRP A 19 18.42 6.63 17.21
CA TRP A 19 18.70 5.33 16.61
C TRP A 19 17.42 4.56 16.27
N TYR A 20 16.43 4.58 17.15
CA TYR A 20 15.14 3.92 16.91
C TYR A 20 14.30 4.64 15.84
N CYS A 21 14.42 5.95 15.75
CA CYS A 21 13.55 6.83 14.96
C CYS A 21 14.14 7.30 13.62
N SER A 22 15.36 6.86 13.26
CA SER A 22 16.14 7.29 12.08
C SER A 22 15.44 7.30 10.70
N ASN A 23 14.24 6.72 10.55
CA ASN A 23 13.51 6.63 9.29
C ASN A 23 12.26 7.52 9.19
N ALA A 24 12.00 8.42 10.15
CA ALA A 24 10.84 9.32 10.09
C ALA A 24 11.24 10.76 10.47
N SER A 25 10.54 11.76 9.95
CA SER A 25 10.62 13.16 10.41
C SER A 25 10.19 13.23 11.88
N ILE A 26 11.18 13.33 12.78
CA ILE A 26 11.04 13.14 14.24
C ILE A 26 11.33 14.44 15.00
N GLU A 27 11.61 15.53 14.29
CA GLU A 27 11.92 16.84 14.87
C GLU A 27 10.83 17.31 15.85
N ASP A 28 9.56 17.21 15.46
CA ASP A 28 8.42 17.63 16.31
C ASP A 28 8.30 16.80 17.60
N LEU A 29 8.65 15.51 17.54
CA LEU A 29 8.51 14.59 18.66
C LEU A 29 9.68 14.73 19.66
N HIS A 30 10.86 15.06 19.14
CA HIS A 30 12.03 15.38 19.95
C HIS A 30 11.80 16.69 20.75
N GLY A 31 11.25 17.72 20.11
CA GLY A 31 10.93 19.00 20.75
C GLY A 31 9.94 18.87 21.93
N ASP A 32 8.88 18.07 21.78
CA ASP A 32 7.88 17.85 22.84
C ASP A 32 8.47 17.12 24.07
N LEU A 33 9.36 16.14 23.84
CA LEU A 33 10.09 15.44 24.89
C LEU A 33 11.00 16.39 25.68
N GLU A 34 11.74 17.27 25.00
CA GLU A 34 12.56 18.28 25.65
C GLU A 34 11.72 19.25 26.49
N GLU A 35 10.60 19.75 25.95
CA GLU A 35 9.71 20.65 26.67
C GLU A 35 9.13 19.98 27.94
N LEU A 36 8.72 18.71 27.84
CA LEU A 36 8.25 17.91 28.97
C LEU A 36 9.34 17.72 30.03
N PHE A 37 10.60 17.53 29.63
CA PHE A 37 11.73 17.41 30.55
C PHE A 37 11.95 18.70 31.34
N PHE A 38 11.98 19.84 30.65
CA PHE A 38 12.13 21.15 31.29
C PHE A 38 10.95 21.46 32.24
N ARG A 39 9.73 21.13 31.84
CA ARG A 39 8.54 21.26 32.71
C ARG A 39 8.62 20.36 33.94
N ASN A 40 9.17 19.16 33.81
CA ASN A 40 9.37 18.24 34.93
C ASN A 40 10.50 18.71 35.86
N LEU A 41 11.54 19.39 35.35
CA LEU A 41 12.58 20.01 36.17
C LEU A 41 12.03 21.14 37.06
N GLU A 42 11.02 21.88 36.59
CA GLU A 42 10.37 22.91 37.41
C GLU A 42 9.54 22.34 38.56
N ARG A 43 9.01 21.11 38.41
CA ARG A 43 8.10 20.49 39.39
C ARG A 43 8.78 19.42 40.26
N MET A 44 9.94 18.91 39.87
CA MET A 44 10.55 17.70 40.45
C MET A 44 12.06 17.81 40.60
N SER A 45 12.65 16.98 41.47
CA SER A 45 14.10 16.89 41.61
C SER A 45 14.79 16.31 40.36
N VAL A 46 16.00 16.78 40.07
CA VAL A 46 16.77 16.47 38.84
C VAL A 46 16.90 14.96 38.56
N ARG A 47 17.14 14.16 39.61
CA ARG A 47 17.26 12.69 39.46
C ARG A 47 15.94 12.03 39.03
N ARG A 48 14.83 12.48 39.61
CA ARG A 48 13.50 11.98 39.25
C ARG A 48 13.09 12.44 37.85
N ALA A 49 13.43 13.66 37.47
CA ALA A 49 13.18 14.17 36.11
C ALA A 49 13.91 13.33 35.05
N LYS A 50 15.18 12.98 35.28
CA LYS A 50 15.95 12.10 34.38
C LYS A 50 15.36 10.69 34.25
N TRP A 51 14.93 10.08 35.35
CA TRP A 51 14.29 8.76 35.32
C TRP A 51 12.95 8.79 34.57
N ARG A 52 12.14 9.83 34.82
CA ARG A 52 10.84 9.99 34.16
C ARG A 52 10.98 10.23 32.65
N TYR A 53 12.01 10.96 32.24
CA TYR A 53 12.37 11.12 30.82
C TYR A 53 12.66 9.77 30.15
N TRP A 54 13.45 8.91 30.81
CA TRP A 54 13.70 7.55 30.35
C TRP A 54 12.42 6.72 30.20
N GLN A 55 11.50 6.80 31.16
CA GLN A 55 10.21 6.12 31.08
C GLN A 55 9.36 6.64 29.91
N GLN A 56 9.38 7.94 29.63
CA GLN A 56 8.65 8.55 28.52
C GLN A 56 9.21 8.11 27.17
N VAL A 57 10.54 8.16 26.99
CA VAL A 57 11.22 7.69 25.78
C VAL A 57 10.96 6.20 25.55
N LEU A 58 11.09 5.37 26.59
CA LEU A 58 10.85 3.92 26.48
C LEU A 58 9.37 3.63 26.17
N SER A 59 8.44 4.30 26.85
CA SER A 59 7.00 4.18 26.57
C SER A 59 6.66 4.61 25.15
N LEU A 60 7.35 5.61 24.60
CA LEU A 60 7.15 6.11 23.25
C LEU A 60 7.69 5.10 22.21
N ILE A 61 8.89 4.55 22.44
CA ILE A 61 9.51 3.51 21.62
C ILE A 61 8.64 2.24 21.57
N PHE A 62 8.11 1.80 22.72
CA PHE A 62 7.30 0.58 22.82
C PHE A 62 5.81 0.79 22.56
N SER A 63 5.33 2.03 22.48
CA SER A 63 3.91 2.29 22.21
C SER A 63 3.53 1.91 20.78
N TYR A 64 2.41 1.19 20.68
CA TYR A 64 1.73 0.87 19.43
C TYR A 64 1.45 2.12 18.56
N ALA A 65 1.31 3.30 19.19
CA ALA A 65 1.16 4.58 18.50
C ALA A 65 2.35 4.92 17.58
N LEU A 66 3.59 4.65 18.00
CA LEU A 66 4.77 4.88 17.16
C LEU A 66 4.90 3.83 16.06
N ARG A 67 4.53 2.58 16.36
CA ARG A 67 4.49 1.50 15.36
C ARG A 67 3.48 1.80 14.26
N ARG A 68 2.29 2.30 14.63
CA ARG A 68 1.25 2.74 13.70
C ARG A 68 1.65 4.00 12.93
N ARG A 69 2.37 4.94 13.56
CA ARG A 69 2.94 6.11 12.87
C ARG A 69 4.05 5.74 11.89
N LYS A 70 4.90 4.75 12.20
CA LYS A 70 5.88 4.16 11.27
C LYS A 70 5.18 3.47 10.10
N GLU A 71 4.09 2.75 10.34
CA GLU A 71 3.27 2.16 9.26
C GLU A 71 2.64 3.23 8.36
N THR A 72 2.15 4.35 8.91
CA THR A 72 1.62 5.47 8.11
C THR A 72 2.69 6.31 7.42
N ALA A 73 3.90 6.45 8.00
CA ALA A 73 5.01 7.18 7.39
C ALA A 73 5.71 6.34 6.30
N ALA A 74 5.80 5.01 6.49
CA ALA A 74 6.26 4.08 5.45
C ALA A 74 5.25 3.97 4.30
N PHE A 75 3.98 4.28 4.54
CA PHE A 75 2.95 4.41 3.53
C PHE A 75 2.87 5.87 3.05
N HIS A 76 3.94 6.39 2.46
CA HIS A 76 3.87 7.66 1.75
C HIS A 76 3.11 7.42 0.42
N PRO A 77 1.91 7.99 0.20
CA PRO A 77 1.12 7.76 -1.02
C PRO A 77 1.78 8.27 -2.32
N TYR A 78 3.00 8.81 -2.24
CA TYR A 78 3.77 9.38 -3.35
C TYR A 78 5.20 8.83 -3.48
N SER A 79 5.54 7.70 -2.84
CA SER A 79 6.85 7.05 -3.07
C SER A 79 6.77 6.10 -4.26
N SER A 80 7.00 6.66 -5.45
CA SER A 80 7.08 5.99 -6.73
C SER A 80 8.34 5.10 -6.82
N SER A 81 8.26 3.83 -6.42
CA SER A 81 9.24 2.82 -6.85
C SER A 81 8.73 1.37 -6.78
N SER A 82 7.83 1.02 -5.85
CA SER A 82 7.28 -0.37 -5.80
C SER A 82 5.90 -0.49 -5.15
N ALA A 83 5.18 0.63 -4.99
CA ALA A 83 3.89 0.68 -4.28
C ALA A 83 2.67 0.23 -5.12
N GLN A 84 2.82 0.05 -6.44
CA GLN A 84 1.68 -0.26 -7.32
C GLN A 84 1.12 -1.66 -7.06
N THR A 85 1.97 -2.67 -6.85
CA THR A 85 1.51 -4.05 -6.65
C THR A 85 0.82 -4.24 -5.30
N ALA A 86 1.31 -3.60 -4.25
CA ALA A 86 0.69 -3.65 -2.91
C ALA A 86 -0.72 -3.04 -2.89
N MET A 87 -0.91 -1.93 -3.61
CA MET A 87 -2.20 -1.26 -3.75
C MET A 87 -3.18 -2.13 -4.58
N LEU A 88 -2.72 -2.70 -5.70
CA LEU A 88 -3.51 -3.63 -6.52
C LEU A 88 -3.95 -4.87 -5.74
N LEU A 89 -3.06 -5.47 -4.95
CA LEU A 89 -3.38 -6.62 -4.10
C LEU A 89 -4.44 -6.29 -3.05
N SER A 90 -4.40 -5.08 -2.47
CA SER A 90 -5.45 -4.62 -1.54
C SER A 90 -6.79 -4.45 -2.24
N TYR A 91 -6.84 -3.81 -3.42
CA TYR A 91 -8.09 -3.66 -4.16
C TYR A 91 -8.65 -4.98 -4.66
N LEU A 92 -7.79 -5.90 -5.13
CA LEU A 92 -8.20 -7.26 -5.49
C LEU A 92 -8.74 -8.02 -4.29
N LYS A 93 -8.09 -7.92 -3.12
CA LYS A 93 -8.54 -8.58 -1.88
C LYS A 93 -9.88 -8.05 -1.39
N ILE A 94 -10.09 -6.72 -1.44
CA ILE A 94 -11.34 -6.07 -1.04
C ILE A 94 -12.45 -6.41 -2.05
N GLY A 95 -12.15 -6.33 -3.34
CA GLY A 95 -13.05 -6.69 -4.43
C GLY A 95 -13.49 -8.15 -4.34
N PHE A 96 -12.57 -9.08 -4.13
CA PHE A 96 -12.87 -10.50 -4.00
C PHE A 96 -13.81 -10.79 -2.83
N ARG A 97 -13.57 -10.18 -1.65
CA ARG A 97 -14.49 -10.31 -0.50
C ARG A 97 -15.88 -9.76 -0.82
N ASN A 98 -15.97 -8.69 -1.60
CA ASN A 98 -17.24 -8.10 -2.02
C ASN A 98 -18.00 -9.00 -3.01
N LEU A 99 -17.29 -9.61 -3.97
CA LEU A 99 -17.85 -10.58 -4.91
C LEU A 99 -18.42 -11.81 -4.19
N VAL A 100 -17.69 -12.34 -3.20
CA VAL A 100 -18.13 -13.50 -2.41
C VAL A 100 -19.31 -13.16 -1.49
N LYS A 101 -19.42 -11.91 -1.02
CA LYS A 101 -20.54 -11.45 -0.19
C LYS A 101 -21.82 -11.24 -1.01
N ASN A 102 -21.70 -10.71 -2.24
CA ASN A 102 -22.83 -10.39 -3.12
C ASN A 102 -22.94 -11.38 -4.29
N LYS A 103 -23.08 -12.67 -3.98
CA LYS A 103 -23.01 -13.77 -4.96
C LYS A 103 -24.03 -13.66 -6.11
N GLY A 104 -25.27 -13.28 -5.82
CA GLY A 104 -26.31 -13.19 -6.85
C GLY A 104 -26.00 -12.14 -7.92
N TYR A 105 -25.61 -10.93 -7.49
CA TYR A 105 -25.21 -9.86 -8.39
C TYR A 105 -23.93 -10.21 -9.16
N ALA A 106 -22.95 -10.80 -8.47
CA ALA A 106 -21.70 -11.23 -9.10
C ALA A 106 -21.93 -12.33 -10.16
N MET A 107 -22.82 -13.30 -9.90
CA MET A 107 -23.13 -14.37 -10.85
C MET A 107 -23.76 -13.85 -12.13
N VAL A 108 -24.74 -12.94 -12.06
CA VAL A 108 -25.38 -12.39 -13.26
C VAL A 108 -24.38 -11.55 -14.06
N ASN A 109 -23.59 -10.71 -13.39
CA ASN A 109 -22.64 -9.84 -14.08
C ASN A 109 -21.48 -10.62 -14.74
N ILE A 110 -20.87 -11.55 -14.01
CA ILE A 110 -19.77 -12.38 -14.54
C ILE A 110 -20.29 -13.39 -15.55
N GLY A 111 -21.44 -14.02 -15.28
CA GLY A 111 -22.06 -14.99 -16.16
C GLY A 111 -22.49 -14.36 -17.49
N GLY A 112 -23.14 -13.19 -17.45
CA GLY A 112 -23.51 -12.44 -18.65
C GLY A 112 -22.30 -12.09 -19.52
N LEU A 113 -21.23 -11.57 -18.90
CA LEU A 113 -19.98 -11.27 -19.58
C LEU A 113 -19.33 -12.52 -20.20
N ALA A 114 -19.32 -13.64 -19.47
CA ALA A 114 -18.74 -14.89 -19.93
C ALA A 114 -19.52 -15.46 -21.12
N ILE A 115 -20.86 -15.44 -21.07
CA ILE A 115 -21.73 -15.94 -22.14
C ILE A 115 -21.56 -15.08 -23.40
N SER A 116 -21.63 -13.76 -23.28
CA SER A 116 -21.45 -12.88 -24.44
C SER A 116 -20.05 -13.03 -25.07
N GLY A 117 -19.01 -13.18 -24.23
CA GLY A 117 -17.65 -13.44 -24.69
C GLY A 117 -17.55 -14.76 -25.44
N ALA A 118 -18.14 -15.83 -24.92
CA ALA A 118 -18.15 -17.14 -25.56
C ALA A 118 -18.89 -17.12 -26.91
N VAL A 119 -20.09 -16.53 -26.95
CA VAL A 119 -20.89 -16.41 -28.17
C VAL A 119 -20.16 -15.58 -29.23
N GLY A 120 -19.57 -14.44 -28.85
CA GLY A 120 -18.78 -13.62 -29.76
C GLY A 120 -17.58 -14.37 -30.33
N LEU A 121 -16.88 -15.14 -29.50
CA LEU A 121 -15.76 -15.98 -29.93
C LEU A 121 -16.20 -17.07 -30.92
N ILE A 122 -17.34 -17.72 -30.67
CA ILE A 122 -17.90 -18.75 -31.56
C ILE A 122 -18.24 -18.14 -32.93
N ILE A 123 -18.86 -16.97 -32.97
CA ILE A 123 -19.22 -16.29 -34.22
C ILE A 123 -17.96 -15.92 -35.01
N VAL A 124 -16.94 -15.36 -34.36
CA VAL A 124 -15.67 -15.02 -35.01
C VAL A 124 -15.00 -16.27 -35.59
N LEU A 125 -14.99 -17.37 -34.83
CA LEU A 125 -14.42 -18.64 -35.27
C LEU A 125 -15.19 -19.21 -36.48
N PHE A 126 -16.52 -19.12 -36.45
CA PHE A 126 -17.37 -19.55 -37.56
C PHE A 126 -17.10 -18.75 -38.84
N ILE A 127 -17.04 -17.42 -38.75
CA ILE A 127 -16.72 -16.55 -39.89
C ILE A 127 -15.31 -16.84 -40.43
N ALA A 128 -14.34 -17.03 -39.54
CA ALA A 128 -12.97 -17.37 -39.93
C ALA A 128 -12.90 -18.73 -40.65
N HIS A 129 -13.71 -19.69 -40.23
CA HIS A 129 -13.86 -20.97 -40.89
C HIS A 129 -14.47 -20.82 -42.28
N GLU A 130 -15.58 -20.09 -42.41
CA GLU A 130 -16.28 -19.87 -43.69
C GLU A 130 -15.39 -19.16 -44.73
N LEU A 131 -14.73 -18.07 -44.33
CA LEU A 131 -13.79 -17.35 -45.21
C LEU A 131 -12.59 -18.21 -45.64
N SER A 132 -12.19 -19.16 -44.80
CA SER A 132 -11.10 -20.09 -45.14
C SER A 132 -11.57 -21.16 -46.13
N TYR A 133 -12.81 -21.64 -45.98
CA TYR A 133 -13.42 -22.56 -46.93
C TYR A 133 -13.63 -21.93 -48.31
N ASP A 134 -14.13 -20.70 -48.36
CA ASP A 134 -14.35 -19.94 -49.60
C ASP A 134 -13.04 -19.71 -50.37
N ARG A 135 -11.94 -19.42 -49.64
CA ARG A 135 -10.59 -19.33 -50.23
C ARG A 135 -10.05 -20.64 -50.77
N TYR A 136 -10.42 -21.79 -50.19
CA TYR A 136 -9.96 -23.10 -50.66
C TYR A 136 -10.72 -23.55 -51.91
N ASN A 137 -12.03 -23.29 -51.99
CA ASN A 137 -12.84 -23.63 -53.16
C ASN A 137 -12.47 -22.79 -54.39
N ALA A 138 -12.16 -21.50 -54.22
CA ALA A 138 -11.73 -20.62 -55.31
C ALA A 138 -10.40 -21.05 -55.97
N LYS A 139 -9.56 -21.82 -55.28
CA LYS A 139 -8.27 -22.34 -55.81
C LYS A 139 -8.35 -23.71 -56.48
N ALA A 140 -9.47 -24.42 -56.37
CA ALA A 140 -9.65 -25.75 -56.97
C ALA A 140 -10.05 -25.70 -58.46
N ALA A 141 -10.53 -24.55 -58.95
CA ALA A 141 -11.04 -24.39 -60.31
C ALA A 141 -10.09 -23.82 -61.40
N PRO A 142 -8.73 -23.71 -61.27
CA PRO A 142 -7.92 -23.12 -62.34
C PRO A 142 -7.49 -24.12 -63.45
N HIS A 143 -7.93 -25.38 -63.44
CA HIS A 143 -7.42 -26.40 -64.38
C HIS A 143 -8.36 -26.74 -65.55
N LEU A 144 -9.50 -26.06 -65.71
CA LEU A 144 -10.47 -26.33 -66.81
C LEU A 144 -10.50 -25.22 -67.89
N SER A 145 -9.41 -24.47 -68.06
CA SER A 145 -9.30 -23.43 -69.10
C SER A 145 -7.94 -23.39 -69.81
N ALA A 146 -7.15 -24.46 -69.73
CA ALA A 146 -5.85 -24.58 -70.41
C ALA A 146 -5.86 -25.55 -71.63
N GLU A 147 -7.01 -26.15 -71.97
CA GLU A 147 -7.16 -27.12 -73.06
C GLU A 147 -8.36 -26.76 -73.96
N LEU A 148 -8.50 -25.48 -74.37
CA LEU A 148 -9.38 -25.09 -75.48
C LEU A 148 -8.75 -23.98 -76.32
#